data_AF-A0A2Z6SGR4-F1
#
_entry.id   AF-A0A2Z6SGR4-F1
#
_cell.length_a   1.000
_cell.length_b   1.000
_cell.length_c   1.000
_cell.angle_alpha   90.00
_cell.angle_beta   90.00
_cell.angle_gamma   90.00
#
_symmetry.space_group_name_H-M   'P 1'
#
loop_
_entity.id
_entity.type
_entity.pdbx_description
1 polymer ?
#
loop_
_entity_poly.entity_id
_entity_poly.type
_entity_poly.pdbx_seq_one_letter_code
_entity_poly.pdbx_strand_id
1 'polypeptide(L)' 'MTIAESHPIVRSGVEKYINQDDNFEIKFYFVLPKELYDSYEEQDLHTVKRTVLKRKPPWVARFRQYAVEFDMKL' A
#
# COMPACT_ATOMS: atom_id res chain seq x y z
N MET A 1 9.95 8.63 -12.57
CA MET A 1 8.58 8.11 -12.53
C MET A 1 8.61 6.75 -13.20
N THR A 2 8.53 5.66 -12.44
CA THR A 2 8.47 4.30 -13.01
C THR A 2 7.03 3.84 -12.92
N ILE A 3 6.42 3.55 -14.07
CA ILE A 3 5.14 2.84 -14.12
C ILE A 3 5.49 1.38 -13.80
N ALA A 4 5.41 1.00 -12.52
CA ALA A 4 5.63 -0.39 -12.12
C ALA A 4 4.28 -1.07 -11.93
N GLU A 5 4.02 -2.09 -12.72
CA GLU A 5 2.78 -2.86 -12.73
C GLU A 5 2.64 -3.77 -11.49
N SER A 6 3.66 -3.81 -10.62
CA SER A 6 3.65 -4.55 -9.36
C SER A 6 4.43 -3.79 -8.29
N HIS A 7 3.72 -3.19 -7.33
CA HIS A 7 4.30 -2.49 -6.19
C HIS A 7 4.03 -3.30 -4.91
N PRO A 8 4.77 -4.40 -4.66
CA PRO A 8 4.61 -5.13 -3.41
C PRO A 8 4.93 -4.21 -2.22
N ILE A 9 3.95 -3.98 -1.35
CA ILE A 9 4.14 -3.17 -0.15
C ILE A 9 4.99 -3.98 0.84
N VAL A 10 6.30 -3.70 0.90
CA VAL A 10 7.20 -4.43 1.79
C VAL A 10 6.99 -4.00 3.23
N ARG A 11 6.59 -4.94 4.10
CA ARG A 11 6.29 -4.72 5.53
C ARG A 11 7.34 -3.87 6.24
N SER A 12 8.62 -4.23 6.11
CA SER A 12 9.72 -3.52 6.81
C SER A 12 9.86 -2.06 6.39
N GLY A 13 9.41 -1.71 5.18
CA GLY A 13 9.39 -0.34 4.71
C GLY A 13 8.28 0.50 5.34
N VAL A 14 7.15 -0.12 5.68
CA VAL A 14 6.00 0.55 6.32
C VAL A 14 6.15 0.57 7.84
N GLU A 15 6.62 -0.54 8.43
CA GLU A 15 6.66 -0.75 9.87
C GLU A 15 7.48 0.29 10.63
N LYS A 16 8.50 0.87 10.00
CA LYS A 16 9.29 1.97 10.56
C LYS A 16 8.50 3.27 10.79
N TYR A 17 7.34 3.42 10.16
CA TYR A 17 6.48 4.60 10.26
C TYR A 17 5.25 4.36 11.16
N ILE A 18 5.13 3.16 11.73
CA ILE A 18 3.98 2.78 12.54
C ILE A 18 4.31 3.04 14.00
N ASN A 19 3.56 3.94 14.62
CA ASN A 19 3.52 4.00 16.07
C ASN A 19 2.67 2.83 16.59
N GLN A 20 3.29 1.96 17.40
CA GLN A 20 2.62 0.78 17.95
C GLN A 20 1.70 1.12 19.11
N ASP A 21 1.97 2.22 19.81
CA ASP A 21 1.18 2.70 20.97
C ASP A 21 -0.08 3.46 20.54
N ASP A 22 -0.19 3.74 19.24
CA ASP A 22 -1.28 4.44 18.64
C ASP A 22 -2.28 3.45 18.02
N ASN A 23 -3.57 3.75 18.15
CA ASN A 23 -4.66 2.97 17.55
C ASN A 23 -5.28 3.66 16.33
N PHE A 24 -4.70 4.78 15.85
CA PHE A 24 -5.16 5.43 14.63
C PHE A 24 -4.95 4.54 13.39
N GLU A 25 -5.81 4.80 12.42
CA GLU A 25 -5.78 4.17 11.11
C GLU A 25 -4.52 4.55 10.32
N ILE A 26 -3.88 3.57 9.70
CA ILE A 26 -2.72 3.76 8.85
C ILE A 26 -3.23 3.85 7.41
N LYS A 27 -3.30 5.06 6.88
CA LYS A 27 -3.81 5.33 5.53
C LYS A 27 -2.66 5.30 4.52
N PHE A 28 -2.83 4.50 3.47
CA PHE A 28 -1.91 4.41 2.35
C PHE A 28 -2.62 4.86 1.08
N TYR A 29 -2.07 5.86 0.40
CA TYR A 29 -2.65 6.43 -0.81
C TYR A 29 -1.83 6.03 -2.03
N PHE A 30 -2.49 5.44 -3.01
CA PHE A 30 -1.95 5.14 -4.32
C PHE A 30 -2.52 6.12 -5.32
N VAL A 31 -1.66 7.01 -5.82
CA VAL A 31 -2.04 7.99 -6.85
C VAL A 31 -1.82 7.34 -8.20
N LEU A 32 -2.90 7.19 -8.97
CA LEU A 32 -2.90 6.41 -10.20
C LEU A 32 -3.49 7.24 -11.34
N PRO A 33 -2.91 7.19 -12.55
CA PRO A 33 -3.58 7.69 -13.72
C PRO A 33 -4.84 6.87 -14.00
N LYS A 34 -5.80 7.47 -14.70
CA LYS A 34 -7.13 6.88 -14.96
C LYS A 34 -7.07 5.44 -15.49
N GLU A 35 -6.15 5.18 -16.41
CA GLU A 35 -6.00 3.86 -17.03
C GLU A 35 -5.62 2.76 -16.03
N LEU A 36 -4.93 3.12 -14.95
CA LEU A 36 -4.53 2.19 -13.89
C LEU A 36 -5.51 2.20 -12.71
N TYR A 37 -6.25 3.29 -12.50
CA TYR A 37 -7.23 3.40 -11.42
C TYR A 37 -8.34 2.37 -11.55
N ASP A 38 -8.93 2.24 -12.74
CA ASP A 38 -10.08 1.36 -13.01
C ASP A 38 -9.76 -0.13 -12.82
N SER A 39 -8.49 -0.51 -12.90
CA SER A 39 -8.01 -1.88 -12.75
C SER A 39 -7.26 -2.13 -11.44
N TYR A 40 -7.18 -1.12 -10.56
CA TYR A 40 -6.40 -1.23 -9.34
C TYR A 40 -7.10 -2.06 -8.27
N GLU A 41 -6.38 -3.06 -7.77
CA GLU A 41 -6.82 -3.89 -6.66
C GLU A 41 -6.00 -3.59 -5.40
N GLU A 42 -6.60 -3.88 -4.24
CA GLU A 42 -5.91 -3.77 -2.96
C GLU A 42 -4.62 -4.60 -2.96
N GLN A 43 -3.49 -3.98 -2.60
CA GLN A 43 -2.19 -4.63 -2.69
C GLN A 43 -1.87 -5.44 -1.43
N ASP A 44 -1.35 -6.65 -1.61
CA ASP A 44 -0.88 -7.45 -0.48
C ASP A 44 0.37 -6.85 0.18
N LEU A 45 0.47 -7.02 1.50
CA LEU A 45 1.72 -6.80 2.22
C LEU A 45 2.69 -7.96 1.95
N HIS A 46 3.95 -7.63 1.73
CA HIS A 46 5.00 -8.58 1.39
C HIS A 46 6.13 -8.59 2.42
N THR A 47 6.80 -9.72 2.53
CA THR A 47 8.08 -9.83 3.25
C THR A 47 9.22 -9.22 2.43
N VAL A 48 10.39 -9.03 3.04
CA VAL A 48 11.61 -8.61 2.33
C VAL A 48 12.00 -9.55 1.18
N LYS A 49 11.55 -10.81 1.23
CA LYS A 49 11.75 -11.81 0.16
C LYS A 49 10.67 -11.76 -0.92
N ARG A 50 9.85 -10.70 -0.97
CA ARG A 50 8.74 -10.51 -1.92
C ARG A 50 7.72 -11.65 -1.94
N THR A 51 7.53 -12.30 -0.80
CA THR A 51 6.44 -13.27 -0.60
C THR A 51 5.32 -12.61 0.18
N VAL A 52 4.07 -12.95 -0.13
CA VAL A 52 2.88 -12.44 0.59
C VAL A 52 3.01 -12.75 2.08
N LEU A 53 2.73 -11.75 2.91
CA LEU A 53 2.84 -11.83 4.36
C LEU A 53 1.71 -12.69 4.93
N LYS A 54 2.01 -13.96 5.22
CA LYS A 54 1.04 -14.90 5.81
C LYS A 54 0.68 -14.57 7.26
N ARG A 55 1.67 -14.16 8.08
CA ARG A 55 1.46 -13.80 9.48
C ARG A 55 1.38 -12.28 9.61
N LYS A 56 0.17 -11.76 9.66
CA LYS A 56 -0.11 -10.32 9.76
C LYS A 56 0.10 -9.84 11.21
N PRO A 57 0.99 -8.86 11.47
CA PRO A 57 1.09 -8.24 12.80
C PRO A 57 -0.17 -7.43 13.13
N PRO A 58 -0.45 -7.13 14.42
CA PRO A 58 -1.71 -6.51 14.84
C PRO A 58 -2.02 -5.19 14.15
N TRP A 59 -1.01 -4.37 13.88
CA TRP A 59 -1.18 -3.09 13.20
C TRP A 59 -1.74 -3.21 11.78
N VAL A 60 -1.64 -4.38 11.12
CA VAL A 60 -2.20 -4.57 9.77
C VAL A 60 -3.72 -4.44 9.76
N ALA A 61 -4.39 -4.74 10.88
CA ALA A 61 -5.83 -4.52 11.00
C ALA A 61 -6.22 -3.04 10.90
N ARG A 62 -5.27 -2.13 11.14
CA ARG A 62 -5.43 -0.67 11.02
C ARG A 62 -5.05 -0.14 9.63
N PHE A 63 -4.56 -1.00 8.74
CA PHE A 63 -4.05 -0.60 7.43
C PHE A 63 -5.21 -0.42 6.44
N ARG A 64 -5.33 0.77 5.84
CA ARG A 64 -6.30 1.08 4.79
C ARG A 64 -5.61 1.57 3.54
N GLN A 65 -6.00 1.03 2.40
CA GLN A 65 -5.52 1.43 1.09
C GLN A 65 -6.59 2.23 0.36
N TYR A 66 -6.16 3.36 -0.20
CA TYR A 66 -6.99 4.23 -1.00
C TYR A 66 -6.34 4.40 -2.36
N ALA A 67 -7.08 4.08 -3.43
CA ALA A 67 -6.72 4.52 -4.76
C ALA A 67 -7.25 5.94 -4.95
N VAL A 68 -6.42 6.81 -5.51
CA VAL A 68 -6.78 8.18 -5.88
C VAL A 68 -6.52 8.33 -7.37
N GLU A 69 -7.58 8.53 -8.14
CA GLU A 69 -7.48 8.86 -9.56
C GLU A 69 -6.82 10.23 -9.71
N PHE A 70 -5.82 10.30 -10.59
CA PHE A 70 -5.14 11.53 -10.96
C PHE A 70 -5.20 11.70 -12.47
N ASP A 71 -5.92 12.73 -12.90
CA ASP A 71 -6.03 13.09 -14.31
C ASP A 71 -4.79 13.90 -14.73
N MET A 72 -3.86 13.25 -15.44
CA MET A 72 -2.71 13.94 -16.03
C MET A 72 -3.14 14.72 -17.27
N LYS A 73 -3.84 15.83 -17.09
CA LYS A 73 -3.96 16.86 -18.14
C LYS A 73 -2.64 17.63 -18.21
N LEU A 74 -1.72 17.14 -19.02
CA LEU A 74 -0.54 17.87 -19.48
C LEU A 74 -0.90 18.83 -20.61
#